data_AF-A0A915Y390-F1
#
_entry.id   AF-A0A915Y390-F1
#
_cell.length_a   1.000
_cell.length_b   1.000
_cell.length_c   1.000
_cell.angle_alpha   90.00
_cell.angle_beta   90.00
_cell.angle_gamma   90.00
#
_symmetry.space_group_name_H-M   'P 1'
#
loop_
_entity.id
_entity.type
_entity.pdbx_description
1 polymer ?
#
loop_
_entity_poly.entity_id
_entity_poly.type
_entity_poly.pdbx_seq_one_letter_code
_entity_poly.pdbx_strand_id
1 'polypeptide(L)'
;MRRRQSHPLQLDLFPFLSILACTIGTLILLVVVISASSLGRERTNVQILARENAQNHGRTPRYLECRREGAIIYPQKVLVPKADLDKPTSTLAILLANLGRQRDREYVIIAVRPDGFDCFEEVRHQAEQAGVALGYEPFNAEWELCVPAPGRGHCP
;
A
#
# COMPACT_ATOMS: atom_id res chain seq x y z
N MET A 1 34.42 39.66 67.36
CA MET A 1 33.26 39.95 66.47
C MET A 1 33.36 39.09 65.22
N ARG A 2 32.44 38.13 65.04
CA ARG A 2 32.45 37.16 63.92
C ARG A 2 31.59 37.70 62.78
N ARG A 3 32.21 38.16 61.69
CA ARG A 3 31.52 38.73 60.52
C ARG A 3 30.86 37.59 59.73
N ARG A 4 29.52 37.51 59.80
CA ARG A 4 28.71 36.56 59.03
C ARG A 4 28.66 37.03 57.58
N GLN A 5 29.33 36.30 56.68
CA GLN A 5 29.28 36.55 55.23
C GLN A 5 27.94 36.03 54.68
N SER A 6 27.03 36.95 54.33
CA SER A 6 25.83 36.66 53.56
C SER A 6 26.24 36.46 52.09
N HIS A 7 26.19 35.21 51.61
CA HIS A 7 26.34 34.91 50.19
C HIS A 7 25.02 35.25 49.49
N PRO A 8 24.98 36.23 48.55
CA PRO A 8 23.79 36.46 47.75
C PRO A 8 23.53 35.22 46.90
N LEU A 9 22.31 34.67 46.98
CA LEU A 9 21.83 33.60 46.10
C LEU A 9 21.73 34.16 44.68
N GLN A 10 22.82 34.08 43.91
CA GLN A 10 22.82 34.36 42.49
C GLN A 10 22.24 33.14 41.76
N LEU A 11 21.06 33.28 41.19
CA LEU A 11 20.48 32.30 40.29
C LEU A 11 21.17 32.44 38.94
N ASP A 12 22.08 31.51 38.62
CA ASP A 12 22.75 31.50 37.32
C ASP A 12 21.77 31.03 36.22
N LEU A 13 21.60 31.87 35.19
CA LEU A 13 20.76 31.52 34.03
C LEU A 13 21.39 30.45 33.12
N PHE A 14 22.72 30.31 33.15
CA PHE A 14 23.45 29.34 32.32
C PHE A 14 22.99 27.88 32.51
N PRO A 15 22.91 27.34 33.74
CA PRO A 15 22.42 25.98 33.95
C PRO A 15 20.95 25.83 33.52
N PHE A 16 20.10 26.84 33.72
CA PHE A 16 18.70 26.78 33.31
C PHE A 16 18.54 26.69 31.78
N LEU A 17 19.26 27.52 31.03
CA LEU A 17 19.25 27.48 29.56
C LEU A 17 19.79 26.15 29.02
N SER A 18 20.80 25.56 29.68
CA SER A 18 21.37 24.27 29.26
C SER A 18 20.35 23.13 29.39
N ILE A 19 19.58 23.10 30.48
CA ILE A 19 18.53 22.09 30.71
C ILE A 19 17.38 22.31 29.72
N LEU A 20 16.96 23.55 29.51
CA LEU A 20 15.89 23.90 28.57
C LEU A 20 16.27 23.54 27.12
N ALA A 21 17.47 23.88 26.67
CA ALA A 21 17.95 23.52 25.33
C ALA A 21 18.05 22.00 25.16
N CYS A 22 18.49 21.30 26.21
CA CYS A 22 18.58 19.84 26.21
C CYS A 22 17.19 19.17 26.16
N THR A 23 16.21 19.66 26.92
CA THR A 23 14.84 19.11 26.87
C THR A 23 14.17 19.40 25.53
N ILE A 24 14.34 20.60 24.98
CA ILE A 24 13.83 20.93 23.64
C ILE A 24 14.47 20.01 22.60
N GLY A 25 15.79 19.81 22.64
CA GLY A 25 16.50 18.93 21.72
C GLY A 25 16.04 17.47 21.80
N THR A 26 15.91 16.92 23.01
CA THR A 26 15.45 15.54 23.21
C THR A 26 13.99 15.35 22.79
N LEU A 27 13.12 16.32 23.07
CA LEU A 27 11.72 16.28 22.64
C LEU A 27 11.61 16.35 21.10
N ILE A 28 12.39 17.18 20.43
CA ILE A 28 12.42 17.23 18.96
C ILE A 28 12.86 15.88 18.39
N LEU A 29 13.94 15.29 18.91
CA LEU A 29 14.43 13.99 18.47
C LEU A 29 13.35 12.90 18.65
N LEU A 30 12.72 12.84 19.82
CA LEU A 30 11.65 11.89 20.10
C LEU A 30 10.47 12.06 19.13
N VAL A 31 10.02 13.28 18.88
CA VAL A 31 8.94 13.55 17.92
C VAL A 31 9.31 13.06 16.52
N VAL A 32 10.53 13.35 16.04
CA VAL A 32 10.99 12.88 14.72
C VAL A 32 10.97 11.36 14.63
N VAL A 33 11.44 10.64 15.65
CA VAL A 33 11.46 9.17 15.68
C VAL A 33 10.03 8.60 15.72
N ILE A 34 9.13 9.19 16.51
CA ILE A 34 7.73 8.75 16.58
C ILE A 34 7.03 9.00 15.25
N SER A 35 7.23 10.17 14.64
CA SER A 35 6.66 10.48 13.32
C SER A 35 7.19 9.52 12.24
N ALA A 36 8.50 9.27 12.20
CA ALA A 36 9.12 8.33 11.27
C ALA A 36 8.61 6.88 11.45
N SER A 37 8.40 6.45 12.69
CA SER A 37 7.90 5.10 12.98
C SER A 37 6.39 4.94 12.73
N SER A 38 5.59 5.99 12.91
CA SER A 38 4.16 5.98 12.62
C SER A 38 3.85 5.77 11.13
N LEU A 39 4.71 6.27 10.24
CA LEU A 39 4.60 6.04 8.78
C LEU A 39 4.73 4.55 8.40
N GLY A 40 5.40 3.74 9.23
CA GLY A 40 5.59 2.30 8.97
C GLY A 40 4.52 1.40 9.61
N ARG A 41 3.60 1.94 10.41
CA ARG A 41 2.64 1.17 11.21
C ARG A 41 1.22 1.34 10.67
N GLU A 42 1.03 1.11 9.38
CA GLU A 42 -0.28 1.23 8.72
C GLU A 42 -0.87 -0.16 8.41
N ARG A 43 -2.18 -0.29 8.65
CA ARG A 43 -3.00 -1.52 8.72
C ARG A 43 -2.50 -2.68 7.82
N THR A 44 -2.31 -3.85 8.42
CA THR A 44 -1.92 -5.08 7.71
C THR A 44 -2.96 -5.59 6.71
N ASN A 45 -4.18 -5.03 6.69
CA ASN A 45 -5.22 -5.36 5.74
C ASN A 45 -5.77 -4.07 5.14
N VAL A 46 -5.48 -3.84 3.85
CA VAL A 46 -5.94 -2.66 3.11
C VAL A 46 -6.80 -3.13 1.95
N GLN A 47 -7.95 -2.50 1.79
CA GLN A 47 -8.82 -2.74 0.64
C GLN A 47 -8.31 -1.92 -0.53
N ILE A 48 -8.25 -2.55 -1.70
CA ILE A 48 -8.26 -1.83 -2.97
C ILE A 48 -9.62 -1.16 -3.05
N LEU A 49 -9.65 0.10 -2.60
CA LEU A 49 -10.77 0.97 -2.88
C LEU A 49 -10.63 1.32 -4.35
N ALA A 50 -11.19 0.46 -5.21
CA ALA A 50 -11.42 0.77 -6.60
C ALA A 50 -12.06 2.16 -6.61
N ARG A 51 -11.25 3.21 -6.82
CA ARG A 51 -11.72 4.56 -6.63
C ARG A 51 -12.86 4.69 -7.62
N GLU A 52 -14.08 4.83 -7.10
CA GLU A 52 -15.27 5.14 -7.88
C GLU A 52 -15.09 6.55 -8.46
N ASN A 53 -14.09 6.74 -9.32
CA ASN A 53 -14.12 7.80 -10.29
C ASN A 53 -15.26 7.38 -11.23
N ALA A 54 -16.49 7.78 -10.88
CA ALA A 54 -17.73 8.01 -11.63
C ALA A 54 -17.96 7.40 -13.04
N GLN A 55 -17.19 6.40 -13.46
CA GLN A 55 -17.03 5.97 -14.84
C GLN A 55 -17.14 4.46 -15.00
N ASN A 56 -17.04 3.70 -13.91
CA ASN A 56 -17.29 2.26 -13.90
C ASN A 56 -18.76 1.99 -13.55
N HIS A 57 -19.65 2.32 -14.49
CA HIS A 57 -21.11 2.16 -14.42
C HIS A 57 -21.55 0.72 -14.09
N GLY A 58 -21.54 0.32 -12.82
CA GLY A 58 -22.01 -1.01 -12.39
C GLY A 58 -21.17 -2.18 -12.90
N ARG A 59 -19.91 -1.93 -13.30
CA ARG A 59 -19.00 -3.00 -13.73
C ARG A 59 -18.44 -3.74 -12.52
N THR A 60 -18.29 -5.06 -12.65
CA THR A 60 -17.74 -5.92 -11.60
C THR A 60 -16.23 -6.05 -11.76
N PRO A 61 -15.42 -5.64 -10.75
CA PRO A 61 -13.98 -5.82 -10.81
C PRO A 61 -13.57 -7.27 -10.59
N ARG A 62 -12.59 -7.74 -11.37
CA ARG A 62 -11.76 -8.90 -11.05
C ARG A 62 -10.42 -8.42 -10.54
N TYR A 63 -10.01 -8.94 -9.39
CA TYR A 63 -8.79 -8.51 -8.73
C TYR A 63 -7.65 -9.46 -9.05
N LEU A 64 -6.51 -8.88 -9.43
CA LEU A 64 -5.24 -9.55 -9.61
C LEU A 64 -4.22 -8.92 -8.66
N GLU A 65 -3.26 -9.71 -8.22
CA GLU A 65 -2.12 -9.23 -7.48
C GLU A 65 -0.84 -9.68 -8.18
N CYS A 66 -0.02 -8.72 -8.60
CA CYS A 66 1.26 -8.99 -9.23
C CYS A 66 2.39 -8.93 -8.21
N ARG A 67 3.13 -10.03 -8.16
CA ARG A 67 4.33 -10.23 -7.34
C ARG A 67 5.47 -10.71 -8.20
N ARG A 68 6.66 -10.80 -7.63
CA ARG A 68 7.85 -11.34 -8.31
C ARG A 68 7.66 -12.77 -8.84
N GLU A 69 6.95 -13.62 -8.10
CA GLU A 69 6.65 -15.00 -8.50
C GLU A 69 5.62 -15.13 -9.65
N GLY A 70 4.78 -14.12 -9.87
CA GLY A 70 3.72 -14.16 -10.88
C GLY A 70 2.46 -13.41 -10.45
N ALA A 71 1.35 -13.71 -11.14
CA ALA A 71 0.05 -13.09 -10.92
C ALA A 71 -0.84 -13.99 -10.05
N ILE A 72 -1.39 -13.46 -8.97
CA ILE A 72 -2.36 -14.14 -8.11
C ILE A 72 -3.76 -13.67 -8.46
N ILE A 73 -4.65 -14.61 -8.81
CA ILE A 73 -6.03 -14.34 -9.19
C ILE A 73 -6.95 -14.49 -7.97
N TYR A 74 -7.69 -13.44 -7.64
CA TYR A 74 -8.65 -13.42 -6.55
C TYR A 74 -10.09 -13.69 -7.02
N PRO A 75 -10.96 -14.28 -6.15
CA PRO A 75 -10.73 -14.58 -4.73
C PRO A 75 -10.10 -15.95 -4.45
N GLN A 76 -9.93 -16.82 -5.45
CA GLN A 76 -9.41 -18.18 -5.26
C GLN A 76 -7.92 -18.23 -4.87
N LYS A 77 -7.20 -17.12 -4.98
CA LYS A 77 -5.74 -17.00 -4.77
C LYS A 77 -4.95 -17.99 -5.63
N VAL A 78 -5.35 -18.13 -6.90
CA VAL A 78 -4.66 -19.00 -7.86
C VAL A 78 -3.43 -18.27 -8.39
N LEU A 79 -2.25 -18.81 -8.13
CA LEU A 79 -1.00 -18.29 -8.68
C LEU A 79 -0.81 -18.76 -10.13
N VAL A 80 -0.60 -17.80 -11.02
CA VAL A 80 -0.07 -17.99 -12.36
C VAL A 80 1.42 -17.63 -12.31
N PRO A 81 2.34 -18.61 -12.37
CA PRO A 81 3.77 -18.36 -12.29
C PRO A 81 4.24 -17.42 -13.39
N LYS A 82 5.28 -16.61 -13.12
CA LYS A 82 5.86 -15.68 -14.09
C LYS A 82 6.19 -16.34 -15.44
N ALA A 83 6.70 -17.57 -15.41
CA ALA A 83 7.07 -18.35 -16.59
C ALA A 83 5.87 -18.86 -17.42
N ASP A 84 4.65 -18.72 -16.90
CA ASP A 84 3.42 -19.13 -17.57
C ASP A 84 2.57 -17.93 -17.98
N LEU A 85 2.94 -16.69 -17.62
CA LEU A 85 2.11 -15.50 -17.88
C LEU A 85 1.86 -15.33 -19.37
N ASP A 86 2.90 -15.45 -20.21
CA ASP A 86 2.88 -15.30 -21.67
C ASP A 86 2.21 -16.47 -22.41
N LYS A 87 1.90 -17.57 -21.72
CA LYS A 87 1.33 -18.76 -22.35
C LYS A 87 -0.15 -18.52 -22.66
N PRO A 88 -0.60 -18.78 -23.90
CA PRO A 88 -2.00 -18.61 -24.29
C PRO A 88 -2.95 -19.57 -23.57
N THR A 89 -2.41 -20.65 -22.97
CA THR A 89 -3.16 -21.62 -22.19
C THR A 89 -3.17 -21.32 -20.69
N SER A 90 -2.54 -20.23 -20.26
CA SER A 90 -2.48 -19.86 -18.85
C SER A 90 -3.87 -19.50 -18.31
N THR A 91 -4.09 -19.71 -17.01
CA THR A 91 -5.32 -19.30 -16.35
C THR A 91 -5.56 -17.79 -16.51
N LEU A 92 -4.48 -16.99 -16.57
CA LEU A 92 -4.53 -15.56 -16.84
C LEU A 92 -5.09 -15.27 -18.24
N ALA A 93 -4.51 -15.89 -19.28
CA ALA A 93 -4.94 -15.68 -20.66
C ALA A 93 -6.42 -16.05 -20.86
N ILE A 94 -6.85 -17.17 -20.25
CA ILE A 94 -8.26 -17.60 -20.28
C ILE A 94 -9.16 -16.59 -19.55
N LEU A 95 -8.74 -16.10 -18.37
CA LEU A 95 -9.48 -15.08 -17.61
C LEU A 95 -9.65 -13.80 -18.43
N LEU A 96 -8.55 -13.25 -18.97
CA LEU A 96 -8.57 -12.02 -19.76
C LEU A 96 -9.40 -12.17 -21.03
N ALA A 97 -9.34 -13.32 -21.70
CA ALA A 97 -10.19 -13.60 -22.85
C ALA A 97 -11.68 -13.62 -22.47
N ASN A 98 -12.04 -14.17 -21.30
CA ASN A 98 -13.42 -14.15 -20.82
C ASN A 98 -13.89 -12.74 -20.45
N LEU A 99 -13.03 -11.93 -19.82
CA LEU A 99 -13.30 -10.53 -19.51
C LEU A 99 -13.48 -9.69 -20.77
N GLY A 100 -12.67 -9.93 -21.81
CA GLY A 100 -12.80 -9.23 -23.09
C GLY A 100 -14.17 -9.45 -23.75
N ARG A 101 -14.76 -10.64 -23.59
CA ARG A 101 -16.14 -10.93 -24.05
C ARG A 101 -17.21 -10.20 -23.25
N GLN A 102 -16.90 -9.77 -22.02
CA GLN A 102 -17.82 -9.08 -21.10
C GLN A 102 -17.36 -7.66 -20.75
N ARG A 103 -16.60 -7.01 -21.64
CA ARG A 103 -15.94 -5.70 -21.41
C ARG A 103 -16.85 -4.56 -20.94
N ASP A 104 -18.15 -4.66 -21.21
CA ASP A 104 -19.13 -3.65 -20.79
C ASP A 104 -19.57 -3.82 -19.33
N ARG A 105 -19.35 -5.01 -18.75
CA ARG A 105 -19.81 -5.42 -17.40
C ARG A 105 -18.68 -5.81 -16.46
N GLU A 106 -17.53 -6.26 -16.95
CA GLU A 106 -16.41 -6.67 -16.13
C GLU A 106 -15.13 -5.94 -16.53
N TYR A 107 -14.25 -5.74 -15.56
CA TYR A 107 -12.95 -5.10 -15.74
C TYR A 107 -11.95 -5.70 -14.75
N VAL A 108 -10.67 -5.42 -14.93
CA VAL A 108 -9.61 -5.94 -14.04
C VAL A 108 -9.01 -4.81 -13.20
N ILE A 109 -8.72 -5.10 -11.93
CA ILE A 109 -7.91 -4.24 -11.07
C ILE A 109 -6.67 -5.02 -10.64
N ILE A 110 -5.49 -4.44 -10.85
CA ILE A 110 -4.21 -5.07 -10.57
C ILE A 110 -3.56 -4.37 -9.37
N ALA A 111 -3.41 -5.10 -8.28
CA ALA A 111 -2.55 -4.71 -7.16
C ALA A 111 -1.09 -4.95 -7.56
N VAL A 112 -0.28 -3.89 -7.59
CA VAL A 112 1.11 -3.99 -8.04
C VAL A 112 2.02 -3.90 -6.81
N ARG A 113 2.66 -5.02 -6.43
CA ARG A 113 3.69 -5.00 -5.39
C ARG A 113 4.98 -4.33 -5.89
N PRO A 114 5.83 -3.80 -4.98
CA PRO A 114 7.09 -3.16 -5.37
C PRO A 114 8.01 -4.09 -6.18
N ASP A 115 7.92 -5.40 -5.96
CA ASP A 115 8.70 -6.43 -6.65
C ASP A 115 7.95 -7.10 -7.82
N GLY A 116 6.72 -6.66 -8.11
CA GLY A 116 5.82 -7.27 -9.09
C GLY A 116 5.73 -6.53 -10.43
N PHE A 117 6.62 -5.57 -10.70
CA PHE A 117 6.50 -4.72 -11.89
C PHE A 117 6.54 -5.49 -13.21
N ASP A 118 7.44 -6.47 -13.36
CA ASP A 118 7.51 -7.29 -14.57
C ASP A 118 6.23 -8.12 -14.80
N CYS A 119 5.62 -8.64 -13.73
CA CYS A 119 4.33 -9.31 -13.80
C CYS A 119 3.25 -8.34 -14.29
N PHE A 120 3.24 -7.12 -13.73
CA PHE A 120 2.26 -6.12 -14.08
C PHE A 120 2.33 -5.73 -15.55
N GLU A 121 3.53 -5.51 -16.08
CA GLU A 121 3.73 -5.16 -17.49
C GLU A 121 3.19 -6.24 -18.43
N GLU A 122 3.45 -7.52 -18.13
CA GLU A 122 2.94 -8.65 -18.93
C GLU A 122 1.42 -8.75 -18.84
N VAL A 123 0.86 -8.68 -17.63
CA VAL A 123 -0.60 -8.72 -17.42
C VAL A 123 -1.29 -7.54 -18.12
N ARG A 124 -0.70 -6.34 -18.02
CA ARG A 124 -1.20 -5.12 -18.66
C ARG A 124 -1.24 -5.27 -20.18
N HIS A 125 -0.13 -5.70 -20.76
CA HIS A 125 -0.02 -5.93 -22.21
C HIS A 125 -1.09 -6.91 -22.70
N GLN A 126 -1.28 -8.04 -22.02
CA GLN A 126 -2.31 -9.01 -22.40
C GLN A 126 -3.74 -8.49 -22.21
N ALA A 127 -4.00 -7.73 -21.13
CA ALA A 127 -5.31 -7.15 -20.89
C ALA A 127 -5.68 -6.11 -21.96
N GLU A 128 -4.73 -5.27 -22.36
CA GLU A 128 -4.87 -4.31 -23.45
C GLU A 128 -5.15 -5.03 -24.78
N GLN A 129 -4.40 -6.09 -25.10
CA GLN A 129 -4.63 -6.92 -26.30
C GLN A 129 -6.01 -7.58 -26.31
N ALA A 130 -6.50 -8.01 -25.16
CA ALA A 130 -7.83 -8.59 -24.99
C ALA A 130 -8.97 -7.54 -24.97
N GLY A 131 -8.65 -6.24 -25.02
CA GLY A 131 -9.62 -5.16 -24.96
C GLY A 131 -10.32 -5.04 -23.60
N VAL A 132 -9.66 -5.47 -22.53
CA VAL A 132 -10.18 -5.45 -21.16
C VAL A 132 -9.87 -4.11 -20.51
N ALA A 133 -10.88 -3.45 -19.93
CA ALA A 133 -10.65 -2.26 -19.12
C ALA A 133 -9.84 -2.64 -17.87
N LEU A 134 -8.79 -1.88 -17.58
CA LEU A 134 -7.89 -2.16 -16.46
C LEU A 134 -7.68 -0.93 -15.57
N GLY A 135 -7.65 -1.16 -14.26
CA GLY A 135 -7.12 -0.24 -13.26
C GLY A 135 -5.94 -0.89 -12.55
N TYR A 136 -5.05 -0.09 -11.97
CA TYR A 136 -3.96 -0.60 -11.16
C TYR A 136 -3.75 0.26 -9.93
N GLU A 137 -3.36 -0.39 -8.84
CA GLU A 137 -3.07 0.25 -7.57
C GLU A 137 -1.71 -0.21 -7.05
N PRO A 138 -0.74 0.71 -6.87
CA PRO A 138 0.48 0.41 -6.15
C PRO A 138 0.12 -0.08 -4.74
N PHE A 139 0.67 -1.22 -4.33
CA PHE A 139 0.35 -1.86 -3.07
C PHE A 139 1.62 -2.10 -2.27
N ASN A 140 1.64 -1.72 -1.00
CA ASN A 140 2.81 -1.86 -0.13
C ASN A 140 3.24 -3.33 -0.03
N ALA A 141 4.52 -3.66 0.15
CA ALA A 141 4.99 -5.04 0.29
C ALA A 141 4.38 -5.81 1.49
N GLU A 142 4.11 -5.11 2.60
CA GLU A 142 3.70 -5.73 3.88
C GLU A 142 2.18 -5.86 4.04
N TRP A 143 1.38 -5.26 3.17
CA TRP A 143 -0.07 -5.27 3.28
C TRP A 143 -0.66 -6.59 2.78
N GLU A 144 -1.75 -7.08 3.37
CA GLU A 144 -2.53 -8.16 2.78
C GLU A 144 -3.62 -7.56 1.90
N LEU A 145 -3.67 -8.03 0.64
CA LEU A 145 -4.75 -7.65 -0.26
C LEU A 145 -6.04 -8.31 0.22
N CYS A 146 -6.99 -7.47 0.59
CA CYS A 146 -8.33 -7.90 0.91
C CYS A 146 -9.31 -7.53 -0.19
N VAL A 147 -9.96 -8.56 -0.74
CA VAL A 147 -10.93 -8.43 -1.83
C VAL A 147 -12.31 -8.72 -1.27
N PRO A 148 -13.27 -7.79 -1.40
CA PRO A 148 -14.63 -8.04 -0.96
C PRO A 148 -15.29 -9.13 -1.80
N ALA A 149 -16.17 -9.93 -1.16
CA ALA A 149 -16.97 -10.90 -1.88
C ALA A 149 -17.91 -10.19 -2.89
N PRO A 150 -18.29 -10.84 -4.01
CA PRO A 150 -19.25 -10.28 -4.95
C PRO A 150 -20.53 -9.82 -4.23
N GLY A 151 -20.88 -8.53 -4.37
CA GLY A 151 -22.06 -7.93 -3.72
C GLY A 151 -21.85 -7.44 -2.27
N ARG A 152 -20.64 -7.51 -1.71
CA ARG A 152 -20.28 -6.83 -0.46
C ARG A 152 -19.33 -5.67 -0.75
N GLY A 153 -19.50 -4.55 -0.06
CA GLY A 153 -18.65 -3.36 -0.20
C GLY A 153 -17.45 -3.32 0.75
N HIS A 154 -17.27 -4.36 1.57
CA HIS A 154 -16.25 -4.40 2.61
C HIS A 154 -15.71 -5.81 2.77
N CYS A 155 -14.46 -5.89 3.25
CA CYS A 155 -13.85 -7.13 3.67
C CYS A 155 -14.58 -7.80 4.84
N PRO A 156 -14.49 -9.13 4.96
CA PRO A 156 -14.90 -9.83 6.16
C PRO A 156 -14.06 -9.43 7.38
#